data_AF-F4X390-F1
#
_entry.id   AF-F4X390-F1
#
_cell.length_a   1.000
_cell.length_b   1.000
_cell.length_c   1.000
_cell.angle_alpha   90.00
_cell.angle_beta   90.00
_cell.angle_gamma   90.00
#
_symmetry.space_group_name_H-M   'P 1'
#
loop_
_entity.id
_entity.type
_entity.pdbx_description
1 polymer ?
#
loop_
_entity_poly.entity_id
_entity_poly.type
_entity_poly.pdbx_seq_one_letter_code
_entity_poly.pdbx_strand_id
1 'polypeptide(L)'
;MKPANMRMCVLLVHVVLVAITLANGDKIDIPIPCRNTSDCRNMSLPGDAFCQKGYCMCPRLDNDAEACSSINTSMHENKTSGSLLYRRCKHEQDCLFEGGICNYTISQCTCLKNYVPSSNLKSCVQKIDSFEVSCTDKNQCLAFLANTTCENSTCICISGYYHIDNACWKMAGYAEPCTKNQECSHIEGNICTDNKTCGCAAETVLNTNGTKCLTAAKKIQDECTESVQCTFEFSACVNNVCQCREDFHYEREMTRCFPNKAIGNECVDNYECYQAEDYKNDPPVKSMTCDSNICTCADNYILNVEDKCISKSAGSSLMMSLSILVCVISLTKILLLHDCRRRRQIIRRNGGKVEKPVEEASSEGTTEHCTVNRFASLCGVQSPAHIAIASIYFVDVMPKVPKDK
;
A
#
# COMPACT_ATOMS: atom_id res chain seq x y z
N MET A 1 84.68 1.30 31.32
CA MET A 1 84.04 0.54 32.43
C MET A 1 83.46 1.55 33.42
N LYS A 2 82.14 1.76 33.38
CA LYS A 2 81.38 2.59 34.32
C LYS A 2 80.06 1.85 34.63
N PRO A 3 79.64 1.75 35.90
CA PRO A 3 78.65 0.77 36.33
C PRO A 3 77.24 1.35 36.17
N ALA A 4 76.62 1.11 35.01
CA ALA A 4 75.22 1.49 34.79
C ALA A 4 74.20 0.40 35.21
N ASN A 5 74.67 -0.72 35.79
CA ASN A 5 73.80 -1.85 36.17
C ASN A 5 73.51 -1.99 37.67
N MET A 6 74.05 -1.13 38.54
CA MET A 6 73.84 -1.28 39.99
C MET A 6 72.63 -0.49 40.52
N ARG A 7 72.24 0.62 39.88
CA ARG A 7 71.08 1.43 40.33
C ARG A 7 69.74 0.89 39.84
N MET A 8 69.70 0.20 38.70
CA MET A 8 68.47 -0.37 38.15
C MET A 8 68.06 -1.66 38.88
N CYS A 9 69.03 -2.46 39.33
CA CYS A 9 68.75 -3.64 40.17
C CYS A 9 68.28 -3.26 41.59
N VAL A 10 68.80 -2.19 42.20
CA VAL A 10 68.38 -1.78 43.55
C VAL A 10 66.94 -1.24 43.56
N LEU A 11 66.52 -0.52 42.51
CA LEU A 11 65.13 -0.08 42.37
C LEU A 11 64.18 -1.26 42.11
N LEU A 12 64.58 -2.25 41.30
CA LEU A 12 63.78 -3.46 41.08
C LEU A 12 63.67 -4.33 42.33
N VAL A 13 64.74 -4.47 43.13
CA VAL A 13 64.71 -5.20 44.40
C VAL A 13 63.84 -4.48 45.43
N HIS A 14 63.89 -3.15 45.52
CA HIS A 14 62.98 -2.41 46.39
C HIS A 14 61.52 -2.46 45.94
N VAL A 15 61.23 -2.41 44.63
CA VAL A 15 59.87 -2.56 44.11
C VAL A 15 59.34 -3.97 44.33
N VAL A 16 60.19 -5.00 44.19
CA VAL A 16 59.81 -6.39 44.47
C VAL A 16 59.66 -6.66 45.97
N LEU A 17 60.51 -6.11 46.85
CA LEU A 17 60.31 -6.21 48.30
C LEU A 17 59.06 -5.45 48.75
N VAL A 18 58.80 -4.26 48.21
CA VAL A 18 57.57 -3.48 48.51
C VAL A 18 56.33 -4.20 47.99
N ALA A 19 56.41 -4.86 46.82
CA ALA A 19 55.33 -5.70 46.28
C ALA A 19 55.11 -6.98 47.09
N ILE A 20 56.16 -7.62 47.61
CA ILE A 20 56.04 -8.78 48.50
C ILE A 20 55.46 -8.37 49.86
N THR A 21 55.78 -7.16 50.37
CA THR A 21 55.16 -6.64 51.61
C THR A 21 53.72 -6.14 51.43
N LEU A 22 53.26 -5.90 50.19
CA LEU A 22 51.87 -5.49 49.91
C LEU A 22 50.99 -6.64 49.37
N ALA A 23 51.57 -7.79 49.02
CA ALA A 23 50.84 -8.99 48.62
C ALA A 23 50.46 -9.89 49.81
N ASN A 24 51.17 -9.77 50.93
CA ASN A 24 50.82 -10.41 52.19
C ASN A 24 50.28 -9.34 53.15
N GLY A 25 49.06 -8.88 52.88
CA GLY A 25 48.25 -8.27 53.93
C GLY A 25 47.93 -9.35 54.95
N ASP A 26 48.80 -9.55 55.94
CA ASP A 26 48.45 -10.27 57.16
C ASP A 26 47.26 -9.52 57.76
N LYS A 27 46.05 -10.02 57.51
CA LYS A 27 44.86 -9.62 58.24
C LYS A 27 45.17 -9.95 59.70
N ILE A 28 45.28 -8.90 60.51
CA ILE A 28 45.29 -9.04 61.95
C ILE A 28 43.86 -9.46 62.31
N ASP A 29 43.61 -10.77 62.29
CA ASP A 29 42.37 -11.35 62.82
C ASP A 29 42.40 -11.17 64.33
N ILE A 30 41.66 -10.19 64.84
CA ILE A 30 41.48 -9.98 66.28
C ILE A 30 40.49 -11.05 66.75
N PRO A 31 40.92 -12.06 67.52
CA PRO A 31 40.05 -13.17 67.89
C PRO A 31 38.98 -12.73 68.88
N ILE A 32 37.72 -13.13 68.64
CA ILE A 32 36.56 -12.76 69.46
C ILE A 32 36.62 -13.52 70.80
N PRO A 33 36.71 -12.84 71.95
CA PRO A 33 36.76 -13.51 73.25
C PRO A 33 35.38 -14.04 73.66
N CYS A 34 35.35 -15.19 74.32
CA CYS A 34 34.14 -15.82 74.86
C CYS A 34 34.39 -16.42 76.24
N ARG A 35 33.32 -16.50 77.04
CA ARG A 35 33.35 -17.18 78.35
C ARG A 35 32.67 -18.55 78.27
N ASN A 36 31.67 -18.70 77.41
CA ASN A 36 31.00 -19.95 77.09
C ASN A 36 30.54 -19.98 75.62
N THR A 37 30.06 -21.14 75.16
CA THR A 37 29.61 -21.33 73.76
C THR A 37 28.37 -20.50 73.40
N SER A 38 27.51 -20.13 74.35
CA SER A 38 26.36 -19.26 74.05
C SER A 38 26.77 -17.83 73.69
N ASP A 39 27.90 -17.34 74.20
CA ASP A 39 28.42 -16.01 73.86
C ASP A 39 28.73 -15.91 72.35
N CYS A 40 29.23 -16.99 71.75
CA CYS A 40 29.52 -17.06 70.33
C CYS A 40 28.24 -17.12 69.46
N ARG A 41 27.15 -17.72 69.96
CA ARG A 41 25.90 -17.90 69.19
C ARG A 41 25.04 -16.63 69.08
N ASN A 42 25.21 -15.67 70.00
CA ASN A 42 24.40 -14.46 70.05
C ASN A 42 24.92 -13.30 69.17
N MET A 43 26.08 -13.46 68.51
CA MET A 43 26.79 -12.37 67.81
C MET A 43 26.87 -12.53 66.28
N SER A 44 25.80 -12.98 65.62
CA SER A 44 25.73 -13.16 64.15
C SER A 44 26.81 -14.10 63.56
N LEU A 45 27.30 -15.05 64.37
CA LEU A 45 28.22 -16.12 63.95
C LEU A 45 27.42 -17.38 63.53
N PRO A 46 28.03 -18.31 62.78
CA PRO A 46 27.42 -19.61 62.44
C PRO A 46 26.88 -20.32 63.69
N GLY A 47 25.70 -20.95 63.58
CA GLY A 47 25.00 -21.54 64.73
C GLY A 47 25.75 -22.71 65.42
N ASP A 48 26.75 -23.27 64.74
CA ASP A 48 27.67 -24.31 65.19
C ASP A 48 29.00 -23.78 65.76
N ALA A 49 29.18 -22.45 65.85
CA ALA A 49 30.34 -21.85 66.51
C ALA A 49 30.38 -22.22 68.00
N PHE A 50 31.59 -22.46 68.52
CA PHE A 50 31.82 -22.87 69.90
C PHE A 50 32.98 -22.14 70.55
N CYS A 51 32.93 -22.03 71.88
CA CYS A 51 33.99 -21.37 72.64
C CYS A 51 35.10 -22.37 72.96
N GLN A 52 36.33 -22.07 72.53
CA GLN A 52 37.49 -22.88 72.84
C GLN A 52 38.65 -22.00 73.31
N LYS A 53 39.23 -22.31 74.47
CA LYS A 53 40.36 -21.57 75.06
C LYS A 53 40.11 -20.06 75.20
N GLY A 54 38.86 -19.67 75.47
CA GLY A 54 38.47 -18.27 75.69
C GLY A 54 38.21 -17.47 74.41
N TYR A 55 38.20 -18.12 73.23
CA TYR A 55 37.91 -17.49 71.94
C TYR A 55 36.89 -18.29 71.12
N CYS A 56 36.09 -17.61 70.31
CA CYS A 56 35.10 -18.25 69.44
C CYS A 56 35.77 -18.92 68.23
N MET A 57 35.47 -20.21 68.05
CA MET A 57 35.95 -21.06 66.96
C MET A 57 34.81 -21.46 66.03
N CYS A 58 35.08 -21.44 64.72
CA CYS A 58 34.14 -21.75 63.65
C CYS A 58 34.58 -23.05 62.93
N PRO A 59 33.71 -24.07 62.78
CA PRO A 59 34.05 -25.33 62.10
C PRO A 59 34.26 -25.14 60.58
N ARG A 60 35.25 -25.83 60.00
CA ARG A 60 35.38 -25.99 58.53
C ARG A 60 34.98 -27.41 58.10
N LEU A 61 34.68 -27.55 56.80
CA LEU A 61 34.27 -28.82 56.17
C LEU A 61 35.32 -29.94 56.27
N ASP A 62 36.58 -29.61 56.57
CA ASP A 62 37.69 -30.56 56.68
C ASP A 62 38.06 -30.93 58.14
N ASN A 63 37.12 -30.80 59.10
CA ASN A 63 37.29 -31.13 60.52
C ASN A 63 38.28 -30.26 61.33
N ASP A 64 38.83 -29.20 60.74
CA ASP A 64 39.61 -28.19 61.46
C ASP A 64 38.74 -26.98 61.87
N ALA A 65 39.04 -26.39 63.03
CA ALA A 65 38.35 -25.22 63.56
C ALA A 65 39.29 -24.00 63.56
N GLU A 66 38.78 -22.86 63.10
CA GLU A 66 39.52 -21.59 63.01
C GLU A 66 38.87 -20.51 63.87
N ALA A 67 39.65 -19.52 64.32
CA ALA A 67 39.11 -18.36 65.02
C ALA A 67 38.13 -17.60 64.11
N CYS A 68 36.93 -17.32 64.62
CA CYS A 68 35.92 -16.62 63.83
C CYS A 68 36.36 -15.16 63.59
N SER A 69 36.54 -14.76 62.32
CA SER A 69 36.86 -13.38 61.94
C SER A 69 35.59 -12.56 61.65
N SER A 70 35.52 -11.34 62.17
CA SER A 70 34.40 -10.40 61.96
C SER A 70 34.28 -9.85 60.53
N ILE A 71 35.18 -10.25 59.60
CA ILE A 71 35.22 -9.73 58.22
C ILE A 71 34.34 -10.55 57.24
N ASN A 72 33.67 -11.62 57.68
CA ASN A 72 32.57 -12.23 56.91
C ASN A 72 31.17 -11.79 57.40
N THR A 73 31.06 -10.56 57.91
CA THR A 73 29.76 -9.88 58.09
C THR A 73 29.11 -9.40 56.79
N SER A 74 29.59 -9.88 55.63
CA SER A 74 28.93 -9.72 54.32
C SER A 74 28.24 -10.99 53.81
N MET A 75 27.98 -12.00 54.65
CA MET A 75 27.21 -13.20 54.26
C MET A 75 26.15 -13.62 55.31
N HIS A 76 25.58 -12.65 56.03
CA HIS A 76 24.12 -12.56 55.96
C HIS A 76 23.78 -11.50 54.89
N GLU A 77 24.14 -11.75 53.63
CA GLU A 77 23.06 -12.22 52.77
C GLU A 77 22.25 -13.30 53.51
N ASN A 78 21.35 -12.84 54.40
CA ASN A 78 20.00 -13.33 54.23
C ASN A 78 19.75 -13.02 52.76
N LYS A 79 19.96 -14.05 51.93
CA LYS A 79 19.23 -14.28 50.71
C LYS A 79 17.79 -14.19 51.18
N THR A 80 17.32 -12.96 51.31
CA THR A 80 15.94 -12.61 51.51
C THR A 80 15.44 -12.83 50.10
N SER A 81 15.28 -14.11 49.76
CA SER A 81 14.72 -14.57 48.50
C SER A 81 13.22 -14.34 48.63
N GLY A 82 12.87 -13.07 48.80
CA GLY A 82 11.61 -12.59 49.35
C GLY A 82 11.51 -11.08 49.16
N SER A 83 10.26 -10.62 49.09
CA SER A 83 9.90 -9.21 48.92
C SER A 83 10.49 -8.34 50.04
N LEU A 84 11.13 -7.22 49.67
CA LEU A 84 11.52 -6.18 50.65
C LEU A 84 10.34 -5.27 50.97
N LEU A 85 9.35 -5.20 50.09
CA LEU A 85 8.09 -4.51 50.29
C LEU A 85 7.07 -5.39 51.03
N TYR A 86 6.16 -4.79 51.79
CA TYR A 86 5.13 -5.42 52.61
C TYR A 86 5.63 -6.35 53.72
N ARG A 87 6.94 -6.45 53.93
CA ARG A 87 7.51 -7.14 55.09
C ARG A 87 7.17 -6.39 56.37
N ARG A 88 7.06 -7.11 57.50
CA ARG A 88 6.81 -6.47 58.79
C ARG A 88 7.97 -5.57 59.19
N CYS A 89 7.64 -4.40 59.73
CA CYS A 89 8.60 -3.43 60.27
C CYS A 89 8.14 -2.94 61.64
N LYS A 90 9.11 -2.58 62.49
CA LYS A 90 8.91 -1.89 63.77
C LYS A 90 9.54 -0.50 63.75
N HIS A 91 10.52 -0.29 62.89
CA HIS A 91 11.26 0.96 62.74
C HIS A 91 11.60 1.25 61.29
N GLU A 92 11.90 2.51 60.94
CA GLU A 92 12.28 2.90 59.58
C GLU A 92 13.50 2.13 59.04
N GLN A 93 14.48 1.81 59.89
CA GLN A 93 15.66 1.04 59.45
C GLN A 93 15.32 -0.36 58.94
N ASP A 94 14.14 -0.90 59.31
CA ASP A 94 13.66 -2.17 58.79
C ASP A 94 13.20 -2.04 57.32
N CYS A 95 13.16 -0.84 56.74
CA CYS A 95 12.76 -0.56 55.37
C CYS A 95 13.86 0.21 54.60
N LEU A 96 15.14 -0.08 54.89
CA LEU A 96 16.31 0.59 54.29
C LEU A 96 16.54 0.16 52.82
N PHE A 97 15.68 0.63 51.93
CA PHE A 97 15.82 0.54 50.48
C PHE A 97 15.25 1.80 49.82
N GLU A 98 15.59 2.05 48.56
CA GLU A 98 15.20 3.26 47.85
C GLU A 98 13.68 3.45 47.86
N GLY A 99 13.24 4.61 48.34
CA GLY A 99 11.83 4.99 48.41
C GLY A 99 10.97 4.26 49.46
N GLY A 100 11.55 3.42 50.32
CA GLY A 100 10.83 2.66 51.36
C GLY A 100 10.63 3.41 52.68
N ILE A 101 9.49 3.18 53.35
CA ILE A 101 9.17 3.64 54.72
C ILE A 101 8.42 2.59 55.51
N CYS A 102 8.52 2.62 56.83
CA CYS A 102 7.71 1.78 57.71
C CYS A 102 6.34 2.41 57.95
N ASN A 103 5.27 1.80 57.45
CA ASN A 103 3.92 2.20 57.82
C ASN A 103 3.55 1.59 59.17
N TYR A 104 3.68 2.39 60.24
CA TYR A 104 3.39 1.95 61.62
C TYR A 104 1.95 1.49 61.85
N THR A 105 0.98 2.00 61.08
CA THR A 105 -0.44 1.63 61.23
C THR A 105 -0.67 0.15 60.90
N ILE A 106 -0.02 -0.34 59.84
CA ILE A 106 -0.11 -1.74 59.39
C ILE A 106 1.14 -2.55 59.75
N SER A 107 2.14 -1.92 60.37
CA SER A 107 3.46 -2.48 60.71
C SER A 107 4.14 -3.16 59.51
N GLN A 108 4.10 -2.53 58.32
CA GLN A 108 4.69 -3.06 57.08
C GLN A 108 5.49 -2.01 56.30
N CYS A 109 6.55 -2.45 55.61
CA CYS A 109 7.30 -1.60 54.69
C CYS A 109 6.47 -1.26 53.45
N THR A 110 6.32 0.03 53.16
CA THR A 110 5.58 0.56 52.01
C THR A 110 6.40 1.62 51.27
N CYS A 111 5.95 2.04 50.09
CA CYS A 111 6.61 3.12 49.37
C CYS A 111 6.22 4.50 49.91
N LEU A 112 7.16 5.44 49.84
CA LEU A 112 6.93 6.87 50.06
C LEU A 112 5.89 7.42 49.10
N LYS A 113 5.34 8.59 49.46
CA LYS A 113 4.48 9.36 48.56
C LYS A 113 5.24 9.65 47.24
N ASN A 114 4.56 9.50 46.11
CA ASN A 114 5.11 9.61 44.74
C ASN A 114 6.04 8.47 44.32
N TYR A 115 6.11 7.39 45.09
CA TYR A 115 6.76 6.15 44.68
C TYR A 115 5.74 5.02 44.58
N VAL A 116 6.05 4.05 43.74
CA VAL A 116 5.26 2.83 43.58
C VAL A 116 6.14 1.59 43.73
N PRO A 117 5.56 0.46 44.18
CA PRO A 117 6.28 -0.81 44.26
C PRO A 117 6.93 -1.17 42.93
N SER A 118 8.21 -1.57 42.93
CA SER A 118 8.80 -2.21 41.75
C SER A 118 8.13 -3.55 41.44
N SER A 119 8.24 -4.02 40.21
CA SER A 119 7.66 -5.30 39.78
C SER A 119 8.22 -6.51 40.52
N ASN A 120 9.47 -6.43 40.99
CA ASN A 120 10.12 -7.47 41.78
C ASN A 120 9.92 -7.31 43.30
N LEU A 121 9.20 -6.26 43.74
CA LEU A 121 8.91 -5.92 45.14
C LEU A 121 10.16 -5.77 46.03
N LYS A 122 11.32 -5.44 45.45
CA LYS A 122 12.58 -5.22 46.17
C LYS A 122 12.89 -3.74 46.37
N SER A 123 12.25 -2.85 45.62
CA SER A 123 12.48 -1.41 45.71
C SER A 123 11.20 -0.65 45.45
N CYS A 124 11.24 0.65 45.70
CA CYS A 124 10.22 1.56 45.24
C CYS A 124 10.79 2.38 44.09
N VAL A 125 10.02 2.51 43.02
CA VAL A 125 10.38 3.30 41.84
C VAL A 125 9.55 4.56 41.80
N GLN A 126 10.12 5.66 41.30
CA GLN A 126 9.42 6.93 41.23
C GLN A 126 8.21 6.82 40.29
N LYS A 127 7.06 7.31 40.74
CA LYS A 127 5.88 7.44 39.90
C LYS A 127 6.18 8.43 38.77
N ILE A 128 5.75 8.10 37.57
CA ILE A 128 5.81 8.99 36.41
C ILE A 128 4.44 9.63 36.19
N ASP A 129 4.43 10.80 35.57
CA ASP A 129 3.21 11.58 35.33
C ASP A 129 3.00 11.93 33.83
N SER A 130 3.86 11.42 32.93
CA SER A 130 3.69 11.55 31.47
C SER A 130 4.43 10.44 30.70
N PHE A 131 4.07 10.28 29.42
CA PHE A 131 4.74 9.37 28.48
C PHE A 131 6.16 9.80 28.08
N GLU A 132 6.53 11.07 28.29
CA GLU A 132 7.83 11.63 27.93
C GLU A 132 8.92 11.30 28.97
N VAL A 133 8.52 10.81 30.14
CA VAL A 133 9.44 10.41 31.20
C VAL A 133 9.90 8.98 30.97
N SER A 134 11.22 8.77 31.05
CA SER A 134 11.80 7.44 30.90
C SER A 134 11.40 6.53 32.06
N CYS A 135 10.98 5.31 31.75
CA CYS A 135 10.67 4.28 32.74
C CYS A 135 11.81 3.25 32.84
N THR A 136 11.92 2.59 33.99
CA THR A 136 12.81 1.44 34.23
C THR A 136 12.04 0.21 34.70
N ASP A 137 10.82 0.39 35.22
CA ASP A 137 9.94 -0.68 35.68
C ASP A 137 8.50 -0.46 35.17
N LYS A 138 7.83 -1.55 34.79
CA LYS A 138 6.45 -1.53 34.28
C LYS A 138 5.45 -0.90 35.25
N ASN A 139 5.68 -1.01 36.57
CA ASN A 139 4.78 -0.48 37.57
C ASN A 139 4.77 1.06 37.58
N GLN A 140 5.82 1.71 37.07
CA GLN A 140 5.81 3.17 36.88
C GLN A 140 4.73 3.58 35.88
N CYS A 141 4.72 2.92 34.71
CA CYS A 141 3.73 3.17 33.67
C CYS A 141 2.31 2.82 34.16
N LEU A 142 2.13 1.66 34.79
CA LEU A 142 0.82 1.21 35.29
C LEU A 142 0.24 2.17 36.34
N ALA A 143 1.08 2.80 37.15
CA ALA A 143 0.64 3.78 38.14
C ALA A 143 0.22 5.13 37.56
N PHE A 144 0.71 5.44 36.36
CA PHE A 144 0.33 6.62 35.59
C PHE A 144 -0.95 6.38 34.79
N LEU A 145 -0.95 5.31 33.99
CA LEU A 145 -2.04 4.96 33.09
C LEU A 145 -2.22 3.44 33.02
N ALA A 146 -3.46 2.99 33.16
CA ALA A 146 -3.79 1.57 33.06
C ALA A 146 -3.48 1.01 31.65
N ASN A 147 -3.26 -0.31 31.58
CA ASN A 147 -2.95 -1.03 30.34
C ASN A 147 -1.67 -0.55 29.64
N THR A 148 -0.69 -0.10 30.41
CA THR A 148 0.63 0.29 29.92
C THR A 148 1.72 -0.65 30.42
N THR A 149 2.86 -0.66 29.73
CA THR A 149 4.09 -1.33 30.15
C THR A 149 5.29 -0.45 29.83
N CYS A 150 6.41 -0.72 30.50
CA CYS A 150 7.68 -0.09 30.17
C CYS A 150 8.41 -0.94 29.12
N GLU A 151 8.68 -0.37 27.94
CA GLU A 151 9.46 -1.00 26.89
C GLU A 151 10.47 0.01 26.32
N ASN A 152 11.73 -0.39 26.19
CA ASN A 152 12.82 0.48 25.71
C ASN A 152 12.88 1.85 26.43
N SER A 153 12.71 1.81 27.74
CA SER A 153 12.66 2.99 28.61
C SER A 153 11.51 3.96 28.35
N THR A 154 10.49 3.57 27.59
CA THR A 154 9.31 4.39 27.28
C THR A 154 8.05 3.65 27.69
N CYS A 155 7.06 4.38 28.21
CA CYS A 155 5.76 3.78 28.47
C CYS A 155 4.98 3.61 27.18
N ILE A 156 4.44 2.41 26.96
CA ILE A 156 3.61 2.09 25.80
C ILE A 156 2.36 1.36 26.26
N CYS A 157 1.32 1.31 25.42
CA CYS A 157 0.19 0.43 25.68
C CYS A 157 0.61 -1.04 25.54
N ILE A 158 0.02 -1.92 26.35
CA ILE A 158 0.26 -3.37 26.25
C ILE A 158 -0.32 -3.92 24.93
N SER A 159 0.12 -5.13 24.56
CA SER A 159 -0.38 -5.81 23.36
C SER A 159 -1.91 -5.92 23.33
N GLY A 160 -2.51 -5.64 22.17
CA GLY A 160 -3.96 -5.59 21.99
C GLY A 160 -4.61 -4.28 22.46
N TYR A 161 -3.82 -3.29 22.87
CA TYR A 161 -4.26 -1.94 23.21
C TYR A 161 -3.52 -0.91 22.36
N TYR A 162 -4.17 0.21 22.09
CA TYR A 162 -3.58 1.33 21.36
C TYR A 162 -3.87 2.65 22.07
N HIS A 163 -3.00 3.63 21.84
CA HIS A 163 -3.05 4.91 22.53
C HIS A 163 -3.88 5.94 21.76
N ILE A 164 -4.98 6.41 22.36
CA ILE A 164 -5.78 7.54 21.85
C ILE A 164 -6.45 8.27 23.02
N ASP A 165 -6.61 9.59 22.91
CA ASP A 165 -7.22 10.44 23.96
C ASP A 165 -6.58 10.28 25.35
N ASN A 166 -5.25 10.18 25.43
CA ASN A 166 -4.48 9.94 26.67
C ASN A 166 -4.87 8.65 27.42
N ALA A 167 -5.40 7.66 26.73
CA ALA A 167 -5.77 6.37 27.29
C ALA A 167 -5.33 5.22 26.37
N CYS A 168 -5.04 4.07 26.98
CA CYS A 168 -4.83 2.82 26.27
C CYS A 168 -6.15 2.07 26.14
N TRP A 169 -6.70 2.08 24.93
CA TRP A 169 -7.97 1.44 24.60
C TRP A 169 -7.74 0.06 24.02
N LYS A 170 -8.60 -0.89 24.40
CA LYS A 170 -8.57 -2.23 23.84
C LYS A 170 -8.95 -2.14 22.36
N MET A 171 -8.17 -2.78 21.50
CA MET A 171 -8.45 -2.86 20.07
C MET A 171 -9.58 -3.86 19.83
N ALA A 172 -10.64 -3.42 19.14
CA ALA A 172 -11.72 -4.26 18.63
C ALA A 172 -11.74 -4.19 17.10
N GLY A 173 -11.49 -5.32 16.45
CA GLY A 173 -11.37 -5.43 15.00
C GLY A 173 -12.66 -5.10 14.25
N TYR A 174 -12.59 -5.02 12.92
CA TYR A 174 -13.77 -4.78 12.10
C TYR A 174 -14.84 -5.85 12.33
N ALA A 175 -16.11 -5.42 12.44
CA ALA A 175 -17.26 -6.23 12.82
C ALA A 175 -17.20 -6.89 14.22
N GLU A 176 -16.16 -6.63 15.03
CA GLU A 176 -16.11 -7.11 16.41
C GLU A 176 -16.98 -6.25 17.34
N PRO A 177 -17.46 -6.82 18.46
CA PRO A 177 -18.23 -6.09 19.45
C PRO A 177 -17.44 -4.93 20.06
N CYS A 178 -18.11 -3.80 20.27
CA CYS A 178 -17.54 -2.61 20.87
C CYS A 178 -18.55 -1.90 21.77
N THR A 179 -18.03 -1.09 22.70
CA THR A 179 -18.89 -0.23 23.54
C THR A 179 -18.68 1.25 23.24
N LYS A 180 -17.46 1.62 22.84
CA LYS A 180 -17.05 3.00 22.55
C LYS A 180 -16.28 3.09 21.23
N ASN A 181 -16.34 4.25 20.59
CA ASN A 181 -15.63 4.51 19.33
C ASN A 181 -14.12 4.29 19.46
N GLN A 182 -13.55 4.65 20.61
CA GLN A 182 -12.13 4.47 20.90
C GLN A 182 -11.69 3.01 20.93
N GLU A 183 -12.56 2.00 20.91
CA GLU A 183 -12.11 0.61 20.74
C GLU A 183 -11.79 0.31 19.26
N CYS A 184 -12.45 1.03 18.34
CA CYS A 184 -12.40 0.82 16.89
C CYS A 184 -11.41 1.75 16.16
N SER A 185 -11.03 2.88 16.75
CA SER A 185 -10.28 3.96 16.06
C SER A 185 -8.82 3.65 15.74
N HIS A 186 -8.34 2.44 16.03
CA HIS A 186 -7.07 1.95 15.49
C HIS A 186 -7.15 1.67 13.97
N ILE A 187 -8.37 1.54 13.43
CA ILE A 187 -8.68 1.61 12.00
C ILE A 187 -9.19 3.03 11.71
N GLU A 188 -8.53 3.74 10.80
CA GLU A 188 -8.85 5.15 10.52
C GLU A 188 -10.29 5.28 9.98
N GLY A 189 -11.10 6.16 10.57
CA GLY A 189 -12.51 6.37 10.17
C GLY A 189 -13.49 5.30 10.65
N ASN A 190 -13.04 4.30 11.41
CA ASN A 190 -13.87 3.26 11.99
C ASN A 190 -14.49 3.73 13.31
N ILE A 191 -15.76 3.40 13.53
CA ILE A 191 -16.53 3.80 14.71
C ILE A 191 -17.24 2.61 15.34
N CYS A 192 -17.69 2.76 16.59
CA CYS A 192 -18.59 1.81 17.19
C CYS A 192 -20.02 2.12 16.71
N THR A 193 -20.53 1.29 15.80
CA THR A 193 -21.83 1.50 15.15
C THR A 193 -22.98 1.28 16.14
N ASP A 194 -24.20 1.66 15.73
CA ASP A 194 -25.42 1.44 16.54
C ASP A 194 -25.68 -0.05 16.83
N ASN A 195 -25.18 -0.94 15.97
CA ASN A 195 -25.21 -2.40 16.15
C ASN A 195 -24.23 -2.93 17.21
N LYS A 196 -23.52 -2.04 17.92
CA LYS A 196 -22.50 -2.39 18.92
C LYS A 196 -21.35 -3.19 18.35
N THR A 197 -21.02 -2.94 17.08
CA THR A 197 -19.86 -3.53 16.40
C THR A 197 -19.04 -2.44 15.72
N CYS A 198 -17.72 -2.65 15.65
CA CYS A 198 -16.84 -1.74 14.92
C CYS A 198 -17.15 -1.79 13.42
N GLY A 199 -17.40 -0.63 12.83
CA GLY A 199 -17.69 -0.50 11.40
C GLY A 199 -17.40 0.91 10.91
N CYS A 200 -17.19 1.01 9.60
CA CYS A 200 -16.95 2.29 8.97
C CYS A 200 -18.13 3.25 9.21
N ALA A 201 -17.80 4.54 9.40
CA ALA A 201 -18.82 5.57 9.54
C ALA A 201 -19.77 5.59 8.33
N ALA A 202 -20.95 6.20 8.48
CA ALA A 202 -21.93 6.30 7.41
C ALA A 202 -21.30 6.85 6.12
N GLU A 203 -21.74 6.32 4.97
CA GLU A 203 -21.22 6.66 3.63
C GLU A 203 -19.74 6.34 3.40
N THR A 204 -19.14 5.47 4.21
CA THR A 204 -17.76 5.00 4.02
C THR A 204 -17.68 3.47 4.00
N VAL A 205 -16.65 2.94 3.35
CA VAL A 205 -16.39 1.51 3.18
C VAL A 205 -14.97 1.18 3.63
N LEU A 206 -14.78 -0.02 4.17
CA LEU A 206 -13.45 -0.46 4.59
C LEU A 206 -12.58 -0.66 3.35
N ASN A 207 -11.35 -0.12 3.37
CA ASN A 207 -10.40 -0.34 2.31
C ASN A 207 -9.95 -1.82 2.24
N THR A 208 -9.34 -2.20 1.13
CA THR A 208 -8.96 -3.59 0.84
C THR A 208 -8.01 -4.18 1.89
N ASN A 209 -7.15 -3.35 2.48
CA ASN A 209 -6.18 -3.77 3.51
C ASN A 209 -6.73 -3.72 4.94
N GLY A 210 -7.97 -3.27 5.16
CA GLY A 210 -8.59 -3.20 6.48
C GLY A 210 -8.00 -2.16 7.43
N THR A 211 -7.27 -1.17 6.91
CA THR A 211 -6.55 -0.16 7.70
C THR A 211 -7.30 1.16 7.85
N LYS A 212 -8.21 1.48 6.91
CA LYS A 212 -8.96 2.73 6.92
C LYS A 212 -10.30 2.63 6.20
N CYS A 213 -11.22 3.49 6.55
CA CYS A 213 -12.48 3.69 5.86
C CYS A 213 -12.33 4.76 4.78
N LEU A 214 -12.77 4.44 3.56
CA LEU A 214 -12.76 5.30 2.39
C LEU A 214 -14.18 5.77 2.10
N THR A 215 -14.34 7.00 1.62
CA THR A 215 -15.65 7.50 1.17
C THR A 215 -16.20 6.61 0.07
N ALA A 216 -17.41 6.09 0.26
CA ALA A 216 -18.11 5.33 -0.76
C ALA A 216 -18.54 6.27 -1.90
N ALA A 217 -18.41 5.81 -3.14
CA ALA A 217 -18.94 6.53 -4.29
C ALA A 217 -20.48 6.58 -4.21
N LYS A 218 -21.07 7.74 -4.55
CA LYS A 218 -22.51 7.97 -4.51
C LYS A 218 -23.18 7.70 -5.86
N LYS A 219 -22.41 7.75 -6.95
CA LYS A 219 -22.83 7.36 -8.30
C LYS A 219 -21.67 6.80 -9.13
N ILE A 220 -22.01 6.15 -10.24
CA ILE A 220 -21.04 5.86 -11.31
C ILE A 220 -20.44 7.20 -11.80
N GLN A 221 -19.16 7.17 -12.17
CA GLN A 221 -18.29 8.31 -12.48
C GLN A 221 -17.77 9.14 -11.29
N ASP A 222 -18.18 8.86 -10.06
CA ASP A 222 -17.54 9.46 -8.89
C ASP A 222 -16.09 8.99 -8.76
N GLU A 223 -15.26 9.85 -8.16
CA GLU A 223 -13.86 9.56 -7.91
C GLU A 223 -13.69 8.38 -6.95
N CYS A 224 -12.67 7.57 -7.22
CA CYS A 224 -12.30 6.44 -6.39
C CYS A 224 -10.79 6.20 -6.44
N THR A 225 -10.31 5.51 -5.41
CA THR A 225 -8.93 5.03 -5.28
C THR A 225 -8.88 3.51 -5.26
N GLU A 226 -9.91 2.87 -4.73
CA GLU A 226 -10.06 1.42 -4.65
C GLU A 226 -11.43 0.99 -5.14
N SER A 227 -11.52 -0.20 -5.74
CA SER A 227 -12.79 -0.73 -6.27
C SER A 227 -13.86 -0.95 -5.20
N VAL A 228 -13.46 -1.13 -3.92
CA VAL A 228 -14.41 -1.27 -2.80
C VAL A 228 -15.28 -0.02 -2.58
N GLN A 229 -14.83 1.16 -3.02
CA GLN A 229 -15.62 2.41 -2.96
C GLN A 229 -16.81 2.38 -3.93
N CYS A 230 -16.71 1.63 -5.02
CA CYS A 230 -17.76 1.49 -6.02
C CYS A 230 -18.74 0.41 -5.58
N THR A 231 -19.67 0.79 -4.70
CA THR A 231 -20.64 -0.15 -4.08
C THR A 231 -21.75 -0.61 -5.04
N PHE A 232 -21.77 -0.09 -6.27
CA PHE A 232 -22.74 -0.47 -7.30
C PHE A 232 -22.44 -1.85 -7.87
N GLU A 233 -23.49 -2.59 -8.20
CA GLU A 233 -23.38 -3.89 -8.84
C GLU A 233 -22.62 -3.78 -10.16
N PHE A 234 -21.74 -4.75 -10.42
CA PHE A 234 -20.89 -4.81 -11.61
C PHE A 234 -20.01 -3.57 -11.85
N SER A 235 -19.70 -2.79 -10.82
CA SER A 235 -18.80 -1.65 -10.91
C SER A 235 -17.42 -1.93 -10.32
N ALA A 236 -16.43 -1.14 -10.74
CA ALA A 236 -15.06 -1.16 -10.25
C ALA A 236 -14.43 0.23 -10.38
N CYS A 237 -13.34 0.45 -9.66
CA CYS A 237 -12.56 1.67 -9.79
C CYS A 237 -11.60 1.54 -10.97
N VAL A 238 -11.85 2.29 -12.04
CA VAL A 238 -11.05 2.27 -13.27
C VAL A 238 -10.64 3.70 -13.60
N ASN A 239 -9.34 3.95 -13.78
CA ASN A 239 -8.80 5.29 -14.04
C ASN A 239 -9.28 6.34 -13.02
N ASN A 240 -9.26 5.97 -11.74
CA ASN A 240 -9.68 6.80 -10.58
C ASN A 240 -11.16 7.24 -10.57
N VAL A 241 -12.02 6.60 -11.35
CA VAL A 241 -13.47 6.82 -11.30
C VAL A 241 -14.23 5.50 -11.28
N CYS A 242 -15.37 5.47 -10.62
CA CYS A 242 -16.22 4.28 -10.61
C CYS A 242 -16.82 4.08 -12.00
N GLN A 243 -16.55 2.92 -12.61
CA GLN A 243 -17.05 2.54 -13.93
C GLN A 243 -17.64 1.14 -13.87
N CYS A 244 -18.46 0.79 -14.87
CA CYS A 244 -18.86 -0.59 -15.07
C CYS A 244 -17.64 -1.44 -15.41
N ARG A 245 -17.63 -2.68 -14.91
CA ARG A 245 -16.59 -3.67 -15.21
C ARG A 245 -16.58 -4.02 -16.69
N GLU A 246 -15.53 -4.71 -17.11
CA GLU A 246 -15.50 -5.36 -18.42
C GLU A 246 -16.73 -6.25 -18.62
N ASP A 247 -17.29 -6.26 -19.84
CA ASP A 247 -18.55 -6.90 -20.21
C ASP A 247 -19.82 -6.30 -19.59
N PHE A 248 -19.73 -5.12 -18.98
CA PHE A 248 -20.89 -4.35 -18.54
C PHE A 248 -20.84 -2.92 -19.11
N HIS A 249 -22.00 -2.29 -19.26
CA HIS A 249 -22.11 -0.90 -19.69
C HIS A 249 -23.02 -0.13 -18.75
N TYR A 250 -22.85 1.19 -18.75
CA TYR A 250 -23.65 2.08 -17.90
C TYR A 250 -24.92 2.51 -18.63
N GLU A 251 -26.07 2.14 -18.07
CA GLU A 251 -27.37 2.65 -18.48
C GLU A 251 -27.75 3.85 -17.62
N ARG A 252 -27.97 5.00 -18.26
CA ARG A 252 -28.23 6.29 -17.58
C ARG A 252 -29.66 6.39 -17.07
N GLU A 253 -30.63 5.80 -17.75
CA GLU A 253 -32.03 5.81 -17.31
C GLU A 253 -32.21 5.08 -15.98
N MET A 254 -31.50 3.97 -15.84
CA MET A 254 -31.53 3.11 -14.65
C MET A 254 -30.39 3.43 -13.67
N THR A 255 -29.45 4.31 -14.04
CA THR A 255 -28.28 4.72 -13.26
C THR A 255 -27.42 3.55 -12.74
N ARG A 256 -27.32 2.46 -13.51
CA ARG A 256 -26.62 1.23 -13.10
C ARG A 256 -25.95 0.52 -14.27
N CYS A 257 -25.13 -0.47 -13.94
CA CYS A 257 -24.46 -1.30 -14.92
C CYS A 257 -25.34 -2.48 -15.36
N PHE A 258 -25.38 -2.75 -16.65
CA PHE A 258 -26.04 -3.91 -17.25
C PHE A 258 -25.03 -4.78 -18.00
N PRO A 259 -25.25 -6.11 -18.05
CA PRO A 259 -24.39 -7.01 -18.81
C PRO A 259 -24.48 -6.69 -20.31
N ASN A 260 -23.37 -6.81 -21.03
CA ASN A 260 -23.32 -6.64 -22.47
C ASN A 260 -23.81 -7.92 -23.15
N LYS A 261 -25.02 -7.91 -23.71
CA LYS A 261 -25.57 -9.01 -24.52
C LYS A 261 -25.49 -8.65 -26.00
N ALA A 262 -24.87 -9.53 -26.78
CA ALA A 262 -24.77 -9.37 -28.23
C ALA A 262 -26.10 -9.71 -28.92
N ILE A 263 -26.20 -9.38 -30.21
CA ILE A 263 -27.35 -9.78 -31.02
C ILE A 263 -27.55 -11.31 -30.98
N GLY A 264 -28.80 -11.76 -30.95
CA GLY A 264 -29.14 -13.17 -30.86
C GLY A 264 -28.91 -13.83 -29.50
N ASN A 265 -28.35 -13.12 -28.51
CA ASN A 265 -28.22 -13.64 -27.15
C ASN A 265 -29.52 -13.50 -26.37
N GLU A 266 -29.69 -14.36 -25.37
CA GLU A 266 -30.81 -14.26 -24.43
C GLU A 266 -30.70 -13.00 -23.57
N CYS A 267 -31.83 -12.31 -23.42
CA CYS A 267 -31.98 -11.10 -22.64
C CYS A 267 -33.26 -11.12 -21.82
N VAL A 268 -33.25 -10.41 -20.70
CA VAL A 268 -34.44 -10.17 -19.85
C VAL A 268 -35.01 -8.77 -20.07
N ASP A 269 -34.12 -7.80 -20.33
CA ASP A 269 -34.45 -6.39 -20.48
C ASP A 269 -33.76 -5.81 -21.72
N ASN A 270 -34.37 -4.79 -22.32
CA ASN A 270 -33.80 -4.03 -23.44
C ASN A 270 -32.42 -3.46 -23.10
N TYR A 271 -32.20 -3.04 -21.85
CA TYR A 271 -30.92 -2.49 -21.41
C TYR A 271 -29.79 -3.51 -21.36
N GLU A 272 -30.04 -4.81 -21.50
CA GLU A 272 -28.96 -5.82 -21.60
C GLU A 272 -28.39 -5.89 -23.02
N CYS A 273 -29.18 -5.54 -24.04
CA CYS A 273 -28.77 -5.62 -25.43
C CYS A 273 -27.80 -4.47 -25.77
N TYR A 274 -26.56 -4.83 -26.12
CA TYR A 274 -25.46 -3.88 -26.17
C TYR A 274 -24.81 -3.82 -27.56
N GLN A 275 -24.82 -2.63 -28.14
CA GLN A 275 -23.97 -2.23 -29.27
C GLN A 275 -23.17 -0.98 -28.86
N ALA A 276 -21.84 -1.03 -28.95
CA ALA A 276 -20.95 -0.01 -28.39
C ALA A 276 -21.23 1.41 -28.89
N GLU A 277 -21.64 1.55 -30.15
CA GLU A 277 -21.99 2.82 -30.78
C GLU A 277 -23.19 3.51 -30.12
N ASP A 278 -24.12 2.75 -29.53
CA ASP A 278 -25.31 3.30 -28.85
C ASP A 278 -24.99 3.95 -27.50
N TYR A 279 -23.89 3.57 -26.87
CA TYR A 279 -23.46 4.14 -25.58
C TYR A 279 -22.38 5.20 -25.75
N LYS A 280 -21.67 5.19 -26.89
CA LYS A 280 -20.74 6.26 -27.28
C LYS A 280 -21.47 7.48 -27.85
N ASN A 281 -22.43 7.26 -28.75
CA ASN A 281 -23.15 8.34 -29.42
C ASN A 281 -24.44 8.74 -28.70
N ASP A 282 -24.92 7.84 -27.84
CA ASP A 282 -26.12 8.06 -27.05
C ASP A 282 -27.33 8.55 -27.87
N PRO A 283 -27.77 7.78 -28.88
CA PRO A 283 -28.94 8.14 -29.66
C PRO A 283 -30.21 8.07 -28.80
N PRO A 284 -31.27 8.83 -29.16
CA PRO A 284 -32.55 8.79 -28.45
C PRO A 284 -33.21 7.42 -28.44
N VAL A 285 -32.90 6.58 -29.43
CA VAL A 285 -33.38 5.20 -29.56
C VAL A 285 -32.15 4.33 -29.77
N LYS A 286 -31.97 3.32 -28.92
CA LYS A 286 -30.88 2.33 -29.04
C LYS A 286 -31.17 1.42 -30.24
N SER A 287 -30.11 0.98 -30.91
CA SER A 287 -30.22 0.19 -32.16
C SER A 287 -30.66 -1.25 -31.94
N MET A 288 -30.53 -1.75 -30.72
CA MET A 288 -30.93 -3.10 -30.30
C MET A 288 -32.06 -3.03 -29.26
N THR A 289 -32.90 -4.06 -29.24
CA THR A 289 -33.98 -4.24 -28.27
C THR A 289 -34.07 -5.71 -27.87
N CYS A 290 -34.56 -6.00 -26.67
CA CYS A 290 -34.90 -7.35 -26.27
C CYS A 290 -36.31 -7.67 -26.79
N ASP A 291 -36.40 -8.58 -27.75
CA ASP A 291 -37.68 -9.06 -28.27
C ASP A 291 -37.76 -10.58 -28.12
N SER A 292 -38.86 -11.07 -27.56
CA SER A 292 -39.06 -12.50 -27.29
C SER A 292 -37.88 -13.15 -26.56
N ASN A 293 -37.33 -12.44 -25.55
CA ASN A 293 -36.15 -12.80 -24.75
C ASN A 293 -34.84 -12.95 -25.53
N ILE A 294 -34.76 -12.39 -26.75
CA ILE A 294 -33.55 -12.42 -27.58
C ILE A 294 -33.22 -11.00 -28.03
N CYS A 295 -31.94 -10.64 -28.00
CA CYS A 295 -31.50 -9.35 -28.52
C CYS A 295 -31.66 -9.31 -30.05
N THR A 296 -32.48 -8.38 -30.53
CA THR A 296 -32.76 -8.15 -31.94
C THR A 296 -32.57 -6.66 -32.30
N CYS A 297 -32.60 -6.31 -33.59
CA CYS A 297 -32.52 -4.90 -33.98
C CYS A 297 -33.85 -4.19 -33.69
N ALA A 298 -33.76 -2.99 -33.12
CA ALA A 298 -34.91 -2.13 -32.87
C ALA A 298 -35.56 -1.64 -34.19
N ASP A 299 -36.74 -1.04 -34.08
CA ASP A 299 -37.46 -0.49 -35.21
C ASP A 299 -36.61 0.51 -36.01
N ASN A 300 -36.64 0.39 -37.33
CA ASN A 300 -35.85 1.17 -38.29
C ASN A 300 -34.35 0.85 -38.37
N TYR A 301 -33.89 -0.19 -37.66
CA TYR A 301 -32.58 -0.77 -37.85
C TYR A 301 -32.67 -2.08 -38.63
N ILE A 302 -31.58 -2.46 -39.29
CA ILE A 302 -31.42 -3.73 -39.97
C ILE A 302 -30.08 -4.36 -39.57
N LEU A 303 -30.07 -5.68 -39.45
CA LEU A 303 -28.84 -6.43 -39.18
C LEU A 303 -27.96 -6.44 -40.43
N ASN A 304 -26.70 -6.02 -40.28
CA ASN A 304 -25.70 -6.08 -41.33
C ASN A 304 -24.88 -7.39 -41.23
N VAL A 305 -24.02 -7.64 -42.22
CA VAL A 305 -23.13 -8.83 -42.31
C VAL A 305 -22.10 -8.94 -41.17
N GLU A 306 -21.88 -7.87 -40.42
CA GLU A 306 -20.99 -7.83 -39.24
C GLU A 306 -21.76 -7.99 -37.92
N ASP A 307 -22.98 -8.51 -37.94
CA ASP A 307 -23.84 -8.68 -36.76
C ASP A 307 -24.14 -7.38 -35.99
N LYS A 308 -24.10 -6.24 -36.70
CA LYS A 308 -24.43 -4.91 -36.18
C LYS A 308 -25.76 -4.41 -36.70
N CYS A 309 -26.53 -3.73 -35.84
CA CYS A 309 -27.77 -3.06 -36.21
C CYS A 309 -27.45 -1.66 -36.77
N ILE A 310 -27.72 -1.46 -38.06
CA ILE A 310 -27.50 -0.19 -38.77
C ILE A 310 -28.84 0.44 -39.18
N SER A 311 -28.92 1.77 -39.14
CA SER A 311 -30.14 2.49 -39.54
C SER A 311 -30.47 2.25 -41.02
N LYS A 312 -31.74 1.98 -41.33
CA LYS A 312 -32.26 1.86 -42.71
C LYS A 312 -31.96 3.11 -43.57
N SER A 313 -31.82 4.28 -42.95
CA SER A 313 -31.55 5.54 -43.67
C SER A 313 -30.08 5.76 -44.05
N ALA A 314 -29.14 4.99 -43.50
CA ALA A 314 -27.71 5.13 -43.79
C ALA A 314 -27.30 4.55 -45.17
N GLY A 315 -28.18 3.75 -45.81
CA GLY A 315 -27.91 3.12 -47.11
C GLY A 315 -28.24 3.95 -48.35
N SER A 316 -28.81 5.15 -48.22
CA SER A 316 -29.41 5.87 -49.36
C SER A 316 -28.47 6.85 -50.11
N SER A 317 -27.21 6.99 -49.69
CA SER A 317 -26.27 7.97 -50.28
C SER A 317 -25.43 7.44 -51.46
N LEU A 318 -25.32 6.12 -51.65
CA LEU A 318 -24.48 5.53 -52.70
C LEU A 318 -25.21 5.25 -54.02
N MET A 319 -26.54 5.10 -54.01
CA MET A 319 -27.31 4.77 -55.23
C MET A 319 -27.68 6.00 -56.07
N MET A 320 -27.62 7.22 -55.50
CA MET A 320 -28.00 8.44 -56.21
C MET A 320 -26.87 8.96 -57.13
N SER A 321 -25.62 8.55 -56.89
CA SER A 321 -24.45 9.00 -57.67
C SER A 321 -24.23 8.22 -58.97
N LEU A 322 -24.52 6.92 -58.99
CA LEU A 322 -24.35 6.05 -60.16
C LEU A 322 -25.34 6.40 -61.29
N SER A 323 -26.58 6.73 -60.95
CA SER A 323 -27.61 7.13 -61.91
C SER A 323 -27.25 8.43 -62.65
N ILE A 324 -26.63 9.38 -61.95
CA ILE A 324 -26.18 10.65 -62.52
C ILE A 324 -24.96 10.42 -63.43
N LEU A 325 -24.01 9.58 -63.02
CA LEU A 325 -22.85 9.25 -63.85
C LEU A 325 -23.25 8.57 -65.17
N VAL A 326 -24.19 7.63 -65.13
CA VAL A 326 -24.69 6.95 -66.34
C VAL A 326 -25.42 7.94 -67.27
N CYS A 327 -26.20 8.88 -66.73
CA CYS A 327 -26.83 9.94 -67.50
C CYS A 327 -25.81 10.88 -68.16
N VAL A 328 -24.76 11.29 -67.44
CA VAL A 328 -23.70 12.17 -67.97
C VAL A 328 -22.88 11.47 -69.06
N ILE A 329 -22.55 10.18 -68.89
CA ILE A 329 -21.85 9.39 -69.92
C ILE A 329 -22.73 9.18 -71.16
N SER A 330 -24.04 9.02 -70.98
CA SER A 330 -24.98 8.87 -72.09
C SER A 330 -25.15 10.17 -72.88
N LEU A 331 -25.26 11.31 -72.20
CA LEU A 331 -25.39 12.63 -72.82
C LEU A 331 -24.10 13.07 -73.55
N THR A 332 -22.93 12.78 -72.98
CA THR A 332 -21.64 13.07 -73.63
C THR A 332 -21.43 12.23 -74.89
N LYS A 333 -21.82 10.95 -74.89
CA LYS A 333 -21.81 10.12 -76.11
C LYS A 333 -22.74 10.66 -77.21
N ILE A 334 -23.91 11.18 -76.85
CA ILE A 334 -24.87 11.78 -77.80
C ILE A 334 -24.28 13.06 -78.42
N LEU A 335 -23.66 13.93 -77.61
CA LEU A 335 -23.00 15.15 -78.07
C LEU A 335 -21.83 14.86 -79.02
N LEU A 336 -20.98 13.87 -78.70
CA LEU A 336 -19.86 13.46 -79.56
C LEU A 336 -20.34 12.85 -80.89
N LEU A 337 -21.44 12.09 -80.88
CA LEU A 337 -22.06 11.57 -82.11
C LEU A 337 -22.67 12.68 -82.97
N HIS A 338 -23.23 13.72 -82.35
CA HIS A 338 -23.77 14.87 -83.07
C HIS A 338 -22.67 15.69 -83.74
N ASP A 339 -21.54 15.90 -83.05
CA ASP A 339 -20.39 16.65 -83.58
C ASP A 339 -19.66 15.87 -84.69
N CYS A 340 -19.60 14.53 -84.57
CA CYS A 340 -19.05 13.66 -85.60
C CYS A 340 -19.94 13.59 -86.87
N ARG A 341 -21.28 13.63 -86.72
CA ARG A 341 -22.22 13.77 -87.85
C ARG A 341 -22.08 15.13 -88.52
N ARG A 342 -21.88 16.21 -87.76
CA ARG A 342 -21.68 17.57 -88.27
C ARG A 342 -20.37 17.69 -89.08
N ARG A 343 -19.26 17.11 -88.60
CA ARG A 343 -17.98 17.09 -89.34
C ARG A 343 -18.01 16.22 -90.60
N ARG A 344 -18.73 15.10 -90.62
CA ARG A 344 -18.94 14.29 -91.84
C ARG A 344 -19.73 15.02 -92.93
N GLN A 345 -20.66 15.91 -92.56
CA GLN A 345 -21.39 16.73 -93.53
C GLN A 345 -20.54 17.86 -94.13
N ILE A 346 -19.57 18.39 -93.37
CA ILE A 346 -18.64 19.43 -93.86
C ILE A 346 -17.63 18.85 -94.85
N ILE A 347 -17.13 17.63 -94.63
CA ILE A 347 -16.17 16.97 -95.54
C ILE A 347 -16.80 16.56 -96.89
N ARG A 348 -18.12 16.32 -96.96
CA ARG A 348 -18.81 15.99 -98.23
C ARG A 348 -19.14 17.20 -99.11
N ARG A 349 -19.05 18.44 -98.61
CA ARG A 349 -19.37 19.65 -99.41
C ARG A 349 -18.16 20.25 -100.13
N ASN A 350 -16.94 19.99 -99.68
CA ASN A 350 -15.73 20.52 -100.31
C ASN A 350 -15.01 19.41 -101.09
N GLY A 351 -15.45 19.17 -102.32
CA GLY A 351 -14.65 18.47 -103.30
C GLY A 351 -13.51 19.35 -103.79
N GLY A 352 -12.28 18.85 -103.66
CA GLY A 352 -11.13 19.22 -104.49
C GLY A 352 -10.28 20.42 -104.03
N LYS A 353 -9.10 20.15 -103.48
CA LYS A 353 -7.86 20.15 -104.28
C LYS A 353 -6.69 19.63 -103.44
N VAL A 354 -5.94 18.75 -104.10
CA VAL A 354 -4.70 18.11 -103.67
C VAL A 354 -3.55 19.08 -103.93
N GLU A 355 -2.63 19.20 -102.98
CA GLU A 355 -1.23 19.54 -103.26
C GLU A 355 -0.33 18.76 -102.27
N LYS A 356 0.64 18.05 -102.86
CA LYS A 356 1.82 17.35 -102.29
C LYS A 356 3.06 18.07 -102.89
N PRO A 357 4.33 17.75 -102.56
CA PRO A 357 4.94 17.06 -101.40
C PRO A 357 6.18 17.85 -100.86
N VAL A 358 6.98 17.31 -99.93
CA VAL A 358 8.45 17.05 -100.07
C VAL A 358 8.88 16.07 -98.98
N GLU A 359 9.67 15.07 -99.40
CA GLU A 359 10.20 13.91 -98.68
C GLU A 359 11.41 14.22 -97.79
N GLU A 360 11.62 13.40 -96.75
CA GLU A 360 12.84 12.56 -96.69
C GLU A 360 12.58 11.33 -95.80
N ALA A 361 13.15 10.20 -96.23
CA ALA A 361 12.84 8.83 -95.80
C ALA A 361 13.98 8.20 -94.98
N SER A 362 13.73 6.96 -94.52
CA SER A 362 14.64 5.97 -93.88
C SER A 362 14.57 5.94 -92.35
N SER A 363 14.41 4.82 -91.63
CA SER A 363 14.25 3.39 -91.94
C SER A 363 13.93 2.63 -90.64
N GLU A 364 13.24 1.49 -90.77
CA GLU A 364 13.22 0.31 -89.88
C GLU A 364 12.55 0.34 -88.48
N GLY A 365 11.75 -0.72 -88.21
CA GLY A 365 11.65 -1.31 -86.87
C GLY A 365 10.30 -1.23 -86.15
N THR A 366 9.45 -2.21 -86.41
CA THR A 366 8.38 -2.81 -85.56
C THR A 366 8.08 -2.31 -84.13
N THR A 367 6.76 -2.20 -83.89
CA THR A 367 5.94 -2.58 -82.70
C THR A 367 5.74 -1.63 -81.49
N GLU A 368 4.46 -1.25 -81.34
CA GLU A 368 3.64 -1.05 -80.13
C GLU A 368 4.14 -0.17 -78.97
N HIS A 369 3.52 1.01 -78.81
CA HIS A 369 2.82 1.46 -77.58
C HIS A 369 2.30 2.90 -77.79
N CYS A 370 0.98 3.08 -77.90
CA CYS A 370 0.36 4.41 -77.87
C CYS A 370 0.16 4.85 -76.42
N THR A 371 1.12 5.59 -75.85
CA THR A 371 0.90 6.40 -74.66
C THR A 371 0.41 7.79 -75.01
N VAL A 372 -0.72 8.12 -74.40
CA VAL A 372 -1.40 9.41 -74.31
C VAL A 372 -0.44 10.46 -73.75
N ASN A 373 0.12 11.32 -74.61
CA ASN A 373 0.60 12.65 -74.20
C ASN A 373 0.95 13.51 -75.42
N ARG A 374 -0.06 14.19 -75.99
CA ARG A 374 0.08 15.44 -76.78
C ARG A 374 -1.29 16.01 -77.16
N PHE A 375 -2.04 16.48 -76.16
CA PHE A 375 -3.19 17.36 -76.40
C PHE A 375 -3.26 18.52 -75.40
N ALA A 376 -2.10 18.94 -74.89
CA ALA A 376 -1.94 20.19 -74.16
C ALA A 376 -1.04 21.14 -74.99
N SER A 377 -1.58 21.68 -76.10
CA SER A 377 -0.93 22.83 -76.78
C SER A 377 -1.85 23.57 -77.78
N LEU A 378 -3.18 23.56 -77.62
CA LEU A 378 -4.08 24.24 -78.57
C LEU A 378 -5.20 25.10 -77.94
N CYS A 379 -5.20 25.34 -76.63
CA CYS A 379 -6.10 26.33 -76.02
C CYS A 379 -5.30 27.20 -75.04
N GLY A 380 -4.56 28.17 -75.58
CA GLY A 380 -3.92 29.21 -74.78
C GLY A 380 -4.97 30.13 -74.15
N VAL A 381 -5.11 30.06 -72.83
CA VAL A 381 -5.72 31.11 -72.00
C VAL A 381 -4.89 31.23 -70.71
N GLN A 382 -4.33 32.42 -70.50
CA GLN A 382 -3.61 32.86 -69.31
C GLN A 382 -4.58 33.36 -68.24
N SER A 383 -4.53 32.81 -67.01
CA SER A 383 -4.41 33.55 -65.74
C SER A 383 -4.33 32.59 -64.54
N PRO A 384 -3.62 32.91 -63.43
CA PRO A 384 -3.23 31.97 -62.39
C PRO A 384 -4.08 32.06 -61.11
N ALA A 385 -4.66 30.95 -60.65
CA ALA A 385 -4.88 30.65 -59.23
C ALA A 385 -5.46 29.23 -59.10
N HIS A 386 -4.99 28.49 -58.09
CA HIS A 386 -5.41 27.14 -57.67
C HIS A 386 -4.84 25.94 -58.45
N ILE A 387 -3.51 25.76 -58.33
CA ILE A 387 -2.88 24.43 -58.34
C ILE A 387 -2.08 24.30 -57.04
N ALA A 388 -2.60 23.49 -56.13
CA ALA A 388 -1.99 22.80 -54.97
C ALA A 388 -3.17 22.54 -54.03
N ILE A 389 -3.76 21.35 -53.99
CA ILE A 389 -3.20 20.15 -53.36
C ILE A 389 -3.74 18.93 -54.11
N ALA A 390 -2.91 18.33 -54.95
CA ALA A 390 -3.09 16.97 -55.47
C ALA A 390 -1.70 16.34 -55.54
N SER A 391 -1.13 16.07 -54.37
CA SER A 391 0.07 15.25 -54.15
C SER A 391 0.27 15.13 -52.65
N ILE A 392 -0.32 14.09 -52.04
CA ILE A 392 0.11 13.34 -50.85
C ILE A 392 -0.99 12.27 -50.66
N TYR A 393 -0.59 11.04 -50.32
CA TYR A 393 -1.39 9.81 -50.21
C TYR A 393 -1.44 8.92 -51.46
N PHE A 394 -0.27 8.50 -51.92
CA PHE A 394 -0.02 7.09 -52.20
C PHE A 394 1.16 6.65 -51.34
N VAL A 395 1.15 5.40 -50.87
CA VAL A 395 2.02 4.77 -49.84
C VAL A 395 1.38 4.96 -48.45
N ASP A 396 0.73 3.98 -47.83
CA ASP A 396 1.12 2.57 -47.62
C ASP A 396 -0.11 1.68 -47.32
N VAL A 397 0.12 0.37 -47.26
CA VAL A 397 -0.74 -0.72 -46.75
C VAL A 397 -1.50 -1.53 -47.82
N MET A 398 -0.77 -2.50 -48.38
CA MET A 398 -1.33 -3.78 -48.81
C MET A 398 -1.45 -4.72 -47.59
N PRO A 399 -2.53 -5.51 -47.44
CA PRO A 399 -2.47 -6.78 -46.72
C PRO A 399 -2.15 -7.93 -47.69
N LYS A 400 -1.19 -8.76 -47.28
CA LYS A 400 -0.85 -10.06 -47.89
C LYS A 400 -2.03 -11.03 -47.76
N VAL A 401 -2.35 -11.71 -48.86
CA VAL A 401 -3.18 -12.94 -48.88
C VAL A 401 -2.27 -14.16 -48.64
N PRO A 402 -2.73 -15.22 -47.95
CA PRO A 402 -1.93 -16.43 -47.71
C PRO A 402 -1.77 -17.28 -48.98
N LYS A 403 -0.63 -17.98 -49.06
CA LYS A 403 -0.38 -19.02 -50.07
C LYS A 403 -1.03 -20.33 -49.64
N ASP A 404 -1.88 -20.88 -50.49
CA ASP A 404 -2.10 -22.33 -50.59
C ASP A 404 -1.29 -22.88 -51.77
N LYS A 405 -0.16 -23.49 -51.42
CA LYS A 405 0.47 -24.73 -51.92
C LYS A 405 1.94 -24.77 -51.58
#